data_AF-A0A956QJ22-F1
#
_entry.id   AF-A0A956QJ22-F1
#
_cell.length_a   1.000
_cell.length_b   1.000
_cell.length_c   1.000
_cell.angle_alpha   90.00
_cell.angle_beta   90.00
_cell.angle_gamma   90.00
#
_symmetry.space_group_name_H-M   'P 1'
#
loop_
_entity.id
_entity.type
_entity.pdbx_description
1 polymer ?
#
loop_
_entity_poly.entity_id
_entity_poly.type
_entity_poly.pdbx_seq_one_letter_code
_entity_poly.pdbx_strand_id
1 'polypeptide(L)'
;PDGSSSQPFMTPDGNLLVFQSSATNLVPGDTNGATDIFLLDRTTNTIERISQGLNGAEADGDSLVPTISDNGRFVAFSSFATNLVDVVDGNNLRDMFLYDRLTGQTARLNLDPQGNPPADGGAAFFGMISGDGRFIAFHSESENLVADDTNGVIDGFVARNPFLP
;
A
#
# COMPACT_ATOMS: atom_id res chain seq x y z
N PRO A 1 -15.56 -14.31 -8.17
CA PRO A 1 -14.17 -14.50 -7.72
C PRO A 1 -13.78 -15.98 -7.72
N ASP A 2 -12.62 -16.31 -8.29
CA ASP A 2 -11.99 -17.64 -8.27
C ASP A 2 -10.95 -17.83 -7.15
N GLY A 3 -10.55 -16.74 -6.49
CA GLY A 3 -9.65 -16.73 -5.34
C GLY A 3 -10.32 -16.25 -4.05
N SER A 4 -9.55 -16.28 -2.96
CA SER A 4 -10.00 -15.79 -1.65
C SER A 4 -9.80 -14.29 -1.54
N SER A 5 -10.76 -13.61 -0.90
CA SER A 5 -10.66 -12.18 -0.55
C SER A 5 -10.71 -12.01 0.97
N SER A 6 -9.93 -11.07 1.51
CA SER A 6 -9.82 -10.87 2.96
C SER A 6 -9.43 -9.43 3.32
N GLN A 7 -9.36 -9.15 4.62
CA GLN A 7 -8.95 -7.85 5.19
C GLN A 7 -9.70 -6.63 4.60
N PRO A 8 -11.05 -6.63 4.63
CA PRO A 8 -11.82 -5.50 4.13
C PRO A 8 -11.70 -4.28 5.05
N PHE A 9 -11.55 -3.09 4.46
CA PHE A 9 -11.72 -1.79 5.12
C PHE A 9 -12.68 -0.92 4.33
N MET A 10 -13.43 -0.07 5.02
CA MET A 10 -14.52 0.70 4.40
C MET A 10 -14.45 2.17 4.82
N THR A 11 -14.83 3.05 3.90
CA THR A 11 -15.08 4.47 4.17
C THR A 11 -16.26 4.65 5.15
N PRO A 12 -16.31 5.74 5.95
CA PRO A 12 -17.36 5.93 6.96
C PRO A 12 -18.79 5.99 6.41
N ASP A 13 -18.96 6.46 5.18
CA ASP A 13 -20.26 6.49 4.48
C ASP A 13 -20.65 5.12 3.91
N GLY A 14 -19.73 4.17 3.93
CA GLY A 14 -19.90 2.83 3.43
C GLY A 14 -19.81 2.69 1.92
N ASN A 15 -19.44 3.72 1.15
CA ASN A 15 -19.52 3.69 -0.31
C ASN A 15 -18.32 3.00 -0.96
N LEU A 16 -17.14 3.13 -0.38
CA LEU A 16 -15.92 2.50 -0.88
C LEU A 16 -15.42 1.44 0.10
N LEU A 17 -15.07 0.27 -0.43
CA LEU A 17 -14.45 -0.84 0.29
C LEU A 17 -13.11 -1.19 -0.37
N VAL A 18 -12.03 -1.25 0.39
CA VAL A 18 -10.76 -1.84 -0.06
C VAL A 18 -10.56 -3.21 0.56
N PHE A 19 -9.98 -4.14 -0.19
CA PHE A 19 -9.71 -5.50 0.27
C PHE A 19 -8.56 -6.12 -0.54
N GLN A 20 -7.89 -7.11 0.04
CA GLN A 20 -6.91 -7.91 -0.70
C GLN A 20 -7.59 -9.15 -1.30
N SER A 21 -7.14 -9.61 -2.47
CA SER A 21 -7.69 -10.80 -3.12
C SER A 21 -6.67 -11.53 -3.97
N SER A 22 -6.68 -12.87 -3.91
CA SER A 22 -5.86 -13.76 -4.77
C SER A 22 -6.61 -14.20 -6.04
N ALA A 23 -7.61 -13.43 -6.46
CA ALA A 23 -8.58 -13.83 -7.49
C ALA A 23 -8.23 -13.15 -8.80
N THR A 24 -8.00 -13.93 -9.86
CA THR A 24 -7.50 -13.43 -11.17
C THR A 24 -8.60 -12.86 -12.07
N ASN A 25 -9.85 -12.87 -11.60
CA ASN A 25 -11.03 -12.55 -12.40
C ASN A 25 -11.91 -11.44 -11.81
N LEU A 26 -11.38 -10.63 -10.89
CA LEU A 26 -12.09 -9.46 -10.37
C LEU A 26 -12.09 -8.29 -11.34
N VAL A 27 -11.02 -8.14 -12.11
CA VAL A 27 -10.91 -7.16 -13.19
C VAL A 27 -10.27 -7.82 -14.42
N PRO A 28 -10.56 -7.35 -15.65
CA PRO A 28 -9.83 -7.80 -16.83
C PRO A 28 -8.34 -7.45 -16.74
N GLY A 29 -7.47 -8.35 -17.18
CA GLY A 29 -6.02 -8.11 -17.26
C GLY A 29 -5.26 -8.33 -15.95
N ASP A 30 -5.89 -8.99 -14.97
CA ASP A 30 -5.23 -9.49 -13.77
C ASP A 30 -4.67 -10.89 -14.02
N THR A 31 -3.37 -10.97 -14.34
CA THR A 31 -2.70 -12.19 -14.84
C THR A 31 -1.38 -12.50 -14.14
N ASN A 32 -0.95 -11.68 -13.18
CA ASN A 32 0.31 -11.86 -12.45
C ASN A 32 0.29 -13.05 -11.47
N GLY A 33 -0.89 -13.54 -11.07
CA GLY A 33 -1.04 -14.60 -10.08
C GLY A 33 -0.65 -14.18 -8.66
N ALA A 34 -0.54 -12.88 -8.40
CA ALA A 34 -0.23 -12.31 -7.10
C ALA A 34 -1.52 -11.98 -6.34
N THR A 35 -1.40 -11.78 -5.03
CA THR A 35 -2.46 -11.14 -4.25
C THR A 35 -2.44 -9.64 -4.54
N ASP A 36 -3.58 -9.09 -4.91
CA ASP A 36 -3.73 -7.68 -5.25
C ASP A 36 -4.68 -6.95 -4.31
N ILE A 37 -4.51 -5.63 -4.22
CA ILE A 37 -5.45 -4.73 -3.55
C ILE A 37 -6.49 -4.27 -4.55
N PHE A 38 -7.75 -4.46 -4.18
CA PHE A 38 -8.90 -4.01 -4.95
C PHE A 38 -9.72 -3.01 -4.16
N LEU A 39 -10.41 -2.14 -4.88
CA LEU A 39 -11.43 -1.26 -4.35
C LEU A 39 -12.76 -1.56 -5.04
N LEU A 40 -13.81 -1.76 -4.24
CA LEU A 40 -15.20 -1.83 -4.67
C LEU A 40 -15.89 -0.50 -4.37
N ASP A 41 -16.37 0.16 -5.42
CA ASP A 41 -17.29 1.28 -5.31
C ASP A 41 -18.73 0.75 -5.34
N ARG A 42 -19.45 0.90 -4.24
CA ARG A 42 -20.83 0.42 -4.07
C ARG A 42 -21.85 1.32 -4.75
N THR A 43 -21.50 2.55 -5.08
CA THR A 43 -22.37 3.51 -5.78
C THR A 43 -22.49 3.10 -7.24
N THR A 44 -21.37 2.77 -7.88
CA THR A 44 -21.30 2.38 -9.29
C THR A 44 -21.29 0.87 -9.49
N ASN A 45 -21.09 0.10 -8.42
CA ASN A 45 -20.90 -1.35 -8.43
C ASN A 45 -19.73 -1.79 -9.33
N THR A 46 -18.61 -1.07 -9.23
CA THR A 46 -17.38 -1.34 -10.00
C THR A 46 -16.23 -1.74 -9.09
N ILE A 47 -15.36 -2.62 -9.59
CA ILE A 47 -14.11 -3.00 -8.93
C ILE A 47 -12.94 -2.42 -9.71
N GLU A 48 -11.99 -1.81 -9.01
CA GLU A 48 -10.71 -1.35 -9.55
C GLU A 48 -9.54 -2.03 -8.82
N ARG A 49 -8.46 -2.34 -9.54
CA ARG A 49 -7.20 -2.82 -8.95
C ARG A 49 -6.35 -1.61 -8.56
N ILE A 50 -6.01 -1.52 -7.28
CA ILE A 50 -5.24 -0.43 -6.67
C ILE A 50 -3.73 -0.69 -6.72
N SER A 51 -3.29 -1.92 -6.48
CA SER A 51 -1.88 -2.32 -6.51
C SER A 51 -1.36 -2.47 -7.94
N GLN A 52 -1.32 -1.38 -8.69
CA GLN A 52 -0.74 -1.36 -10.04
C GLN A 52 0.71 -0.91 -10.00
N GLY A 53 1.54 -1.56 -10.82
CA GLY A 53 2.87 -1.08 -11.15
C GLY A 53 2.82 0.21 -11.96
N LEU A 54 4.00 0.80 -12.17
CA LEU A 54 4.15 2.03 -12.94
C LEU A 54 3.44 1.95 -14.30
N ASN A 55 2.76 3.04 -14.67
CA ASN A 55 2.01 3.15 -15.94
C ASN A 55 0.92 2.09 -16.14
N GLY A 56 0.35 1.56 -15.04
CA GLY A 56 -0.72 0.56 -15.08
C GLY A 56 -0.23 -0.87 -15.36
N ALA A 57 1.08 -1.11 -15.26
CA ALA A 57 1.63 -2.46 -15.29
C ALA A 57 1.08 -3.31 -14.14
N GLU A 58 1.15 -4.64 -14.26
CA GLU A 58 0.86 -5.52 -13.14
C GLU A 58 1.93 -5.36 -12.05
N ALA A 59 1.51 -5.37 -10.78
CA ALA A 59 2.47 -5.55 -9.69
C ALA A 59 3.17 -6.90 -9.83
N ASP A 60 4.49 -6.92 -9.61
CA ASP A 60 5.33 -8.13 -9.72
C ASP A 60 5.50 -8.88 -8.40
N GLY A 61 4.70 -8.54 -7.38
CA GLY A 61 4.70 -9.17 -6.06
C GLY A 61 3.40 -8.95 -5.31
N ASP A 62 3.19 -9.76 -4.26
CA ASP A 62 1.97 -9.72 -3.45
C ASP A 62 1.80 -8.35 -2.75
N SER A 63 0.58 -7.83 -2.79
CA SER A 63 0.15 -6.63 -2.10
C SER A 63 -0.90 -6.96 -1.03
N LEU A 64 -0.71 -6.45 0.19
CA LEU A 64 -1.40 -6.92 1.39
C LEU A 64 -1.87 -5.77 2.29
N VAL A 65 -2.76 -6.09 3.24
CA VAL A 65 -3.25 -5.22 4.35
C VAL A 65 -3.60 -3.79 3.94
N PRO A 66 -4.59 -3.61 3.05
CA PRO A 66 -5.01 -2.29 2.63
C PRO A 66 -5.78 -1.55 3.72
N THR A 67 -5.72 -0.23 3.71
CA THR A 67 -6.56 0.68 4.49
C THR A 67 -6.88 1.91 3.64
N ILE A 68 -7.97 2.63 3.94
CA ILE A 68 -8.46 3.75 3.12
C ILE A 68 -8.79 4.96 4.00
N SER A 69 -8.46 6.17 3.53
CA SER A 69 -8.83 7.43 4.19
C SER A 69 -10.35 7.67 4.18
N ASP A 70 -10.88 8.50 5.08
CA ASP A 70 -12.32 8.68 5.24
C ASP A 70 -13.00 9.22 3.97
N ASN A 71 -12.30 10.08 3.24
CA ASN A 71 -12.76 10.63 1.96
C ASN A 71 -12.57 9.67 0.78
N GLY A 72 -12.00 8.49 1.02
CA GLY A 72 -11.80 7.49 -0.02
C GLY A 72 -10.71 7.81 -1.03
N ARG A 73 -9.89 8.85 -0.84
CA ARG A 73 -8.86 9.27 -1.82
C ARG A 73 -7.58 8.46 -1.70
N PHE A 74 -7.13 8.17 -0.49
CA PHE A 74 -5.82 7.57 -0.26
C PHE A 74 -5.97 6.15 0.24
N VAL A 75 -5.27 5.22 -0.40
CA VAL A 75 -5.21 3.81 0.01
C VAL A 75 -3.79 3.50 0.44
N ALA A 76 -3.58 3.23 1.72
CA ALA A 76 -2.29 2.74 2.21
C ALA A 76 -2.33 1.22 2.19
N PHE A 77 -1.26 0.61 1.71
CA PHE A 77 -1.11 -0.82 1.63
C PHE A 77 0.37 -1.12 1.64
N SER A 78 0.68 -2.37 1.37
CA SER A 78 2.03 -2.83 1.45
C SER A 78 2.29 -3.88 0.40
N SER A 79 3.54 -4.04 -0.02
CA SER A 79 3.80 -4.89 -1.15
C SER A 79 5.22 -5.42 -1.18
N PHE A 80 5.38 -6.64 -1.70
CA PHE A 80 6.67 -7.19 -2.15
C PHE A 80 7.04 -6.76 -3.57
N ALA A 81 6.13 -6.05 -4.28
CA ALA A 81 6.34 -5.65 -5.65
C ALA A 81 7.46 -4.59 -5.75
N THR A 82 8.38 -4.81 -6.68
CA THR A 82 9.53 -3.94 -6.94
C THR A 82 9.20 -2.83 -7.95
N ASN A 83 8.06 -2.94 -8.63
CA ASN A 83 7.70 -2.10 -9.78
C ASN A 83 6.55 -1.11 -9.53
N LEU A 84 6.19 -0.86 -8.26
CA LEU A 84 5.14 0.10 -7.89
C LEU A 84 5.58 1.57 -7.96
N VAL A 85 6.89 1.82 -7.86
CA VAL A 85 7.52 3.15 -7.86
C VAL A 85 8.85 3.10 -8.63
N ASP A 86 9.35 4.25 -9.08
CA ASP A 86 10.55 4.33 -9.94
C ASP A 86 11.84 3.88 -9.23
N VAL A 87 11.92 4.07 -7.91
CA VAL A 87 13.11 3.74 -7.12
C VAL A 87 12.95 2.35 -6.51
N VAL A 88 13.65 1.37 -7.07
CA VAL A 88 13.73 0.01 -6.49
C VAL A 88 14.67 0.02 -5.28
N ASP A 89 14.27 -0.61 -4.18
CA ASP A 89 15.05 -0.69 -2.94
C ASP A 89 15.86 -1.98 -2.81
N GLY A 90 15.53 -3.00 -3.60
CA GLY A 90 16.37 -4.18 -3.87
C GLY A 90 16.54 -5.14 -2.68
N ASN A 91 15.83 -4.92 -1.57
CA ASN A 91 15.92 -5.73 -0.36
C ASN A 91 15.02 -6.98 -0.39
N ASN A 92 14.13 -7.11 -1.39
CA ASN A 92 13.14 -8.18 -1.56
C ASN A 92 12.17 -8.34 -0.37
N LEU A 93 11.97 -7.29 0.40
CA LEU A 93 11.05 -7.28 1.52
C LEU A 93 9.85 -6.40 1.22
N ARG A 94 8.90 -6.50 2.13
CA ARG A 94 7.63 -5.81 2.02
C ARG A 94 7.79 -4.36 2.46
N ASP A 95 7.41 -3.44 1.59
CA ASP A 95 7.38 -2.01 1.83
C ASP A 95 5.96 -1.50 2.14
N MET A 96 5.87 -0.26 2.65
CA MET A 96 4.61 0.47 2.78
C MET A 96 4.44 1.46 1.64
N PHE A 97 3.27 1.44 1.02
CA PHE A 97 2.91 2.30 -0.09
C PHE A 97 1.63 3.09 0.20
N LEU A 98 1.51 4.24 -0.44
CA LEU A 98 0.30 5.05 -0.50
C LEU A 98 -0.08 5.27 -1.96
N TYR A 99 -1.32 4.92 -2.30
CA TYR A 99 -1.91 5.21 -3.60
C TYR A 99 -2.87 6.41 -3.49
N ASP A 100 -2.69 7.41 -4.35
CA ASP A 100 -3.63 8.52 -4.53
C ASP A 100 -4.58 8.22 -5.69
N ARG A 101 -5.82 7.88 -5.37
CA ARG A 101 -6.86 7.56 -6.36
C ARG A 101 -7.21 8.74 -7.28
N LEU A 102 -6.91 9.98 -6.87
CA LEU A 102 -7.17 11.14 -7.72
C LEU A 102 -6.17 11.24 -8.87
N THR A 103 -4.90 10.93 -8.62
CA THR A 103 -3.80 11.10 -9.58
C THR A 103 -3.36 9.78 -10.22
N GLY A 104 -3.72 8.64 -9.61
CA GLY A 104 -3.25 7.32 -9.99
C GLY A 104 -1.78 7.07 -9.63
N GLN A 105 -1.20 7.87 -8.72
CA GLN A 105 0.20 7.76 -8.32
C GLN A 105 0.38 6.95 -7.05
N THR A 106 1.48 6.20 -6.99
CA THR A 106 1.92 5.44 -5.81
C THR A 106 3.20 6.06 -5.24
N ALA A 107 3.32 6.12 -3.92
CA ALA A 107 4.54 6.55 -3.22
C ALA A 107 4.92 5.54 -2.12
N ARG A 108 6.22 5.29 -1.94
CA ARG A 108 6.76 4.52 -0.81
C ARG A 108 6.79 5.40 0.45
N LEU A 109 6.47 4.82 1.60
CA LEU A 109 6.32 5.53 2.88
C LEU A 109 7.47 5.29 3.88
N ASN A 110 8.11 4.13 3.82
CA ASN A 110 9.19 3.72 4.72
C ASN A 110 10.56 4.17 4.18
N LEU A 111 10.75 5.47 3.96
CA LEU A 111 12.03 6.04 3.51
C LEU A 111 12.87 6.53 4.71
N ASP A 112 14.20 6.49 4.57
CA ASP A 112 15.13 7.14 5.50
C ASP A 112 14.94 8.67 5.49
N PRO A 113 15.55 9.42 6.44
CA PRO A 113 15.45 10.88 6.48
C PRO A 113 16.05 11.62 5.26
N GLN A 114 16.79 10.93 4.38
CA GLN A 114 17.33 11.44 3.13
C GLN A 114 16.43 11.11 1.91
N GLY A 115 15.34 10.36 2.12
CA GLY A 115 14.41 9.94 1.08
C GLY A 115 14.84 8.68 0.33
N ASN A 116 15.85 7.95 0.80
CA ASN A 116 16.22 6.66 0.24
C ASN A 116 15.38 5.55 0.87
N PRO A 117 15.08 4.48 0.14
CA PRO A 117 14.42 3.34 0.74
C PRO A 117 15.38 2.58 1.69
N PRO A 118 14.83 1.79 2.63
CA PRO A 118 15.61 1.15 3.66
C PRO A 118 16.40 -0.01 3.04
N ALA A 119 17.72 0.09 3.08
CA ALA A 119 18.63 -0.90 2.47
C ALA A 119 18.80 -2.19 3.31
N ASP A 120 18.32 -2.18 4.53
CA ASP A 120 18.60 -3.12 5.64
C ASP A 120 17.45 -4.05 5.97
N GLY A 121 16.31 -3.91 5.29
CA GLY A 121 15.32 -4.97 5.22
C GLY A 121 14.43 -5.13 6.46
N GLY A 122 13.87 -4.03 6.96
CA GLY A 122 12.75 -4.11 7.89
C GLY A 122 11.42 -4.20 7.16
N ALA A 123 10.81 -5.38 7.12
CA ALA A 123 9.48 -5.53 6.53
C ALA A 123 8.49 -4.60 7.25
N ALA A 124 7.72 -3.86 6.47
CA ALA A 124 6.79 -2.90 7.00
C ALA A 124 5.36 -3.46 7.04
N PHE A 125 4.75 -3.48 8.22
CA PHE A 125 3.49 -4.19 8.50
C PHE A 125 2.38 -3.25 8.97
N PHE A 126 1.13 -3.62 8.66
CA PHE A 126 -0.12 -3.00 9.15
C PHE A 126 -0.15 -1.47 9.11
N GLY A 127 -0.39 -0.90 7.92
CA GLY A 127 -0.65 0.52 7.76
C GLY A 127 -2.04 0.91 8.28
N MET A 128 -2.11 1.97 9.08
CA MET A 128 -3.34 2.70 9.36
C MET A 128 -3.21 4.12 8.85
N ILE A 129 -4.23 4.61 8.15
CA ILE A 129 -4.27 5.98 7.65
C ILE A 129 -5.22 6.83 8.50
N SER A 130 -4.84 8.08 8.81
CA SER A 130 -5.74 9.02 9.48
C SER A 130 -6.93 9.33 8.57
N GLY A 131 -8.08 9.67 9.16
CA GLY A 131 -9.31 9.95 8.41
C GLY A 131 -9.15 11.05 7.35
N ASP A 132 -8.39 12.10 7.69
CA ASP A 132 -8.02 13.18 6.78
C ASP A 132 -6.92 12.81 5.75
N GLY A 133 -6.37 11.60 5.84
CA GLY A 133 -5.34 11.08 4.96
C GLY A 133 -3.94 11.65 5.20
N ARG A 134 -3.71 12.47 6.22
CA ARG A 134 -2.42 13.17 6.42
C ARG A 134 -1.30 12.31 7.00
N PHE A 135 -1.65 11.29 7.78
CA PHE A 135 -0.68 10.48 8.51
C PHE A 135 -0.93 9.00 8.29
N ILE A 136 0.15 8.25 8.13
CA ILE A 136 0.13 6.80 8.01
C ILE A 136 1.00 6.23 9.12
N ALA A 137 0.39 5.49 10.03
CA ALA A 137 1.12 4.74 11.06
C ALA A 137 1.39 3.32 10.56
N PHE A 138 2.59 2.80 10.78
CA PHE A 138 2.97 1.43 10.38
C PHE A 138 4.05 0.89 11.32
N HIS A 139 4.24 -0.43 11.28
CA HIS A 139 5.34 -1.08 11.99
C HIS A 139 6.48 -1.38 11.03
N SER A 140 7.73 -1.34 11.48
CA SER A 140 8.89 -1.78 10.70
C SER A 140 10.00 -2.29 11.63
N GLU A 141 10.87 -3.15 11.10
CA GLU A 141 12.09 -3.62 11.75
C GLU A 141 13.34 -2.87 11.23
N SER A 142 13.16 -1.81 10.44
CA SER A 142 14.26 -1.11 9.77
C SER A 142 15.01 -0.17 10.71
N GLU A 143 16.32 -0.37 10.83
CA GLU A 143 17.24 0.38 11.71
C GLU A 143 17.68 1.75 11.13
N ASN A 144 16.96 2.26 10.13
CA ASN A 144 17.36 3.48 9.43
C ASN A 144 16.20 4.39 9.02
N LEU A 145 14.95 4.07 9.40
CA LEU A 145 13.82 4.96 9.15
C LEU A 145 13.92 6.26 9.94
N VAL A 146 14.55 6.20 11.12
CA VAL A 146 14.89 7.35 11.95
C VAL A 146 16.29 7.17 12.52
N ALA A 147 17.04 8.27 12.69
CA ALA A 147 18.47 8.22 13.00
C ALA A 147 18.87 7.53 14.32
N ASP A 148 17.92 7.34 15.24
CA ASP A 148 18.15 6.78 16.58
C ASP A 148 17.53 5.38 16.77
N ASP A 149 16.89 4.82 15.74
CA ASP A 149 16.42 3.44 15.78
C ASP A 149 17.52 2.50 15.27
N THR A 150 18.15 1.73 16.16
CA THR A 150 19.30 0.88 15.83
C THR A 150 19.19 -0.51 16.46
N ASN A 151 17.98 -0.94 16.80
CA ASN A 151 17.78 -2.06 17.72
C ASN A 151 17.36 -3.37 17.03
N GLY A 152 17.01 -3.31 15.74
CA GLY A 152 16.57 -4.46 14.94
C GLY A 152 15.29 -5.11 15.44
N VAL A 153 14.45 -4.39 16.19
CA VAL A 153 13.14 -4.86 16.65
C VAL A 153 12.01 -4.06 16.00
N ILE A 154 10.81 -4.63 16.02
CA ILE A 154 9.63 -3.96 15.50
C ILE A 154 9.34 -2.69 16.32
N ASP A 155 9.40 -1.55 15.65
CA ASP A 155 9.01 -0.25 16.16
C ASP A 155 7.82 0.34 15.40
N GLY A 156 7.14 1.31 16.02
CA GLY A 156 6.00 2.02 15.44
C GLY A 156 6.41 3.36 14.85
N PHE A 157 6.10 3.57 13.57
CA PHE A 157 6.47 4.75 12.80
C PHE A 157 5.24 5.51 12.30
N VAL A 158 5.42 6.79 12.01
CA VAL A 158 4.41 7.63 11.35
C VAL A 158 5.04 8.35 10.17
N ALA A 159 4.54 8.07 8.97
CA ALA A 159 4.84 8.83 7.76
C ALA A 159 3.79 9.92 7.54
N ARG A 160 4.25 11.05 6.98
CA ARG A 160 3.36 12.06 6.40
C ARG A 160 2.95 11.64 5.00
N ASN A 161 1.72 11.97 4.61
CA ASN A 161 1.26 11.76 3.25
C ASN A 161 2.08 12.61 2.27
N PRO A 162 2.84 12.00 1.34
CA PRO A 162 3.69 12.73 0.40
C PRO A 162 2.91 13.47 -0.70
N PHE A 163 1.61 13.20 -0.85
CA PHE A 163 0.74 13.87 -1.83
C PHE A 163 0.02 15.11 -1.27
N LEU A 164 0.24 15.42 0.00
CA LEU A 164 -0.34 16.57 0.69
C LEU A 164 0.77 17.58 1.09
N PRO A 165 0.45 18.88 1.13
CA PRO A 165 1.38 19.93 1.55
C PRO A 165 1.69 19.92 3.06
#